data_AF-A0A3D1U165-F1
#
_entry.id   AF-A0A3D1U165-F1
#
_cell.length_a   1.000
_cell.length_b   1.000
_cell.length_c   1.000
_cell.angle_alpha   90.00
_cell.angle_beta   90.00
_cell.angle_gamma   90.00
#
_symmetry.space_group_name_H-M   'P 1'
#
loop_
_entity.id
_entity.type
_entity.pdbx_description
1 polymer ?
#
loop_
_entity_poly.entity_id
_entity_poly.type
_entity_poly.pdbx_seq_one_letter_code
_entity_poly.pdbx_strand_id
1 'polypeptide(L)'
;MEYAQVEVTHEICAGGVRFIDSPGLGEHLSRTRVALGFLKQSHAVIFVLNATRLLGPEEREFIEHTLGEGALQNVFFAVNRVNQVNESDLGAIRGWLQSRLGHHFVSDRGDFDPALYASRVHFVNAKGASDAASTGDEDLREASGVPALERELQSFLATGGRAAASFGSTIRLAEQMAEAAVSRIATEKAALDQPLQDLQARFAGTEARLQSLQARRVDI
;
A
#
# COMPACT_ATOMS: atom_id res chain seq x y z
N MET A 1 -23.43 2.38 2.88
CA MET A 1 -22.72 1.13 3.25
C MET A 1 -21.23 1.42 3.24
N GLU A 2 -20.51 0.92 4.24
CA GLU A 2 -19.07 1.21 4.43
C GLU A 2 -18.17 0.13 3.79
N TYR A 3 -18.58 -1.14 3.82
CA TYR A 3 -18.04 -2.25 3.01
C TYR A 3 -19.06 -3.39 2.89
N ALA A 4 -18.79 -4.38 2.03
CA ALA A 4 -19.54 -5.64 1.93
C ALA A 4 -18.65 -6.82 2.32
N GLN A 5 -19.21 -7.81 3.01
CA GLN A 5 -18.51 -9.04 3.37
C GLN A 5 -19.12 -10.20 2.58
N VAL A 6 -18.24 -11.00 1.95
CA VAL A 6 -18.61 -12.20 1.20
C VAL A 6 -17.83 -13.37 1.79
N GLU A 7 -18.55 -14.42 2.17
CA GLU A 7 -17.96 -15.67 2.66
C GLU A 7 -18.03 -16.71 1.54
N VAL A 8 -16.88 -17.29 1.21
CA VAL A 8 -16.75 -18.24 0.11
C VAL A 8 -15.93 -19.45 0.55
N THR A 9 -16.30 -20.62 0.03
CA THR A 9 -15.51 -21.84 0.17
C THR A 9 -14.58 -21.94 -1.05
N HIS A 10 -13.39 -21.35 -0.95
CA HIS A 10 -12.37 -21.40 -2.00
C HIS A 10 -11.02 -21.82 -1.40
N GLU A 11 -10.23 -22.61 -2.12
CA GLU A 11 -8.96 -23.16 -1.61
C GLU A 11 -7.98 -22.07 -1.19
N ILE A 12 -7.91 -20.98 -1.95
CA ILE A 12 -7.07 -19.81 -1.61
C ILE A 12 -7.43 -19.18 -0.25
N CYS A 13 -8.67 -19.33 0.22
CA CYS A 13 -9.16 -18.84 1.50
C CYS A 13 -9.06 -19.88 2.63
N ALA A 14 -8.83 -21.16 2.31
CA ALA A 14 -8.85 -22.27 3.26
C ALA A 14 -7.76 -22.18 4.35
N GLY A 15 -6.71 -21.38 4.15
CA GLY A 15 -5.63 -21.10 5.10
C GLY A 15 -5.86 -19.89 6.04
N GLY A 16 -7.12 -19.47 6.21
CA GLY A 16 -7.45 -18.25 6.97
C GLY A 16 -7.02 -16.97 6.25
N VAL A 17 -6.92 -17.03 4.91
CA VAL A 17 -6.62 -15.87 4.07
C VAL A 17 -7.90 -15.06 3.89
N ARG A 18 -7.79 -13.74 4.07
CA ARG A 18 -8.87 -12.79 3.84
C ARG A 18 -8.44 -11.78 2.78
N PHE A 19 -9.24 -11.66 1.73
CA PHE A 19 -9.07 -10.61 0.74
C PHE A 19 -9.87 -9.38 1.14
N ILE A 20 -9.26 -8.21 0.92
CA ILE A 20 -9.88 -6.92 1.15
C ILE A 20 -9.79 -6.19 -0.18
N ASP A 21 -10.91 -6.10 -0.88
CA ASP A 21 -11.00 -5.35 -2.12
C ASP A 21 -11.26 -3.89 -1.77
N SER A 22 -10.24 -3.04 -1.98
CA SER A 22 -10.33 -1.62 -1.71
C SER A 22 -10.85 -0.89 -2.94
N PRO A 23 -11.67 0.16 -2.77
CA PRO A 23 -12.05 1.06 -3.86
C PRO A 23 -10.82 1.69 -4.54
N GLY A 24 -11.01 2.18 -5.77
CA GLY A 24 -9.92 2.75 -6.55
C GLY A 24 -9.30 3.99 -5.92
N LEU A 25 -8.04 4.27 -6.27
CA LEU A 25 -7.43 5.58 -6.01
C LEU A 25 -8.28 6.65 -6.71
N GLY A 26 -8.69 7.67 -5.96
CA GLY A 26 -9.57 8.74 -6.45
C GLY A 26 -11.06 8.63 -6.05
N GLU A 27 -11.49 7.56 -5.36
CA GLU A 27 -12.85 7.49 -4.80
C GLU A 27 -13.03 8.34 -3.51
N HIS A 28 -14.28 8.55 -3.08
CA HIS A 28 -14.65 9.41 -1.94
C HIS A 28 -13.77 9.19 -0.68
N LEU A 29 -13.32 10.31 -0.08
CA LEU A 29 -12.43 10.39 1.10
C LEU A 29 -12.84 9.49 2.30
N SER A 30 -14.12 9.22 2.49
CA SER A 30 -14.62 8.34 3.55
C SER A 30 -14.26 6.87 3.30
N ARG A 31 -14.27 6.43 2.05
CA ARG A 31 -13.89 5.07 1.63
C ARG A 31 -12.38 4.84 1.71
N THR A 32 -11.61 5.89 1.42
CA THR A 32 -10.15 5.90 1.57
C THR A 32 -9.74 5.60 3.01
N ARG A 33 -10.44 6.15 4.02
CA ARG A 33 -10.07 5.95 5.44
C ARG A 33 -10.17 4.49 5.90
N VAL A 34 -11.24 3.81 5.48
CA VAL A 34 -11.48 2.40 5.84
C VAL A 34 -10.45 1.51 5.14
N ALA A 35 -10.20 1.74 3.85
CA ALA A 35 -9.17 1.03 3.09
C ALA A 35 -7.77 1.20 3.70
N LEU A 36 -7.42 2.42 4.12
CA LEU A 36 -6.15 2.71 4.79
C LEU A 36 -6.01 1.99 6.14
N GLY A 37 -7.11 1.85 6.89
CA GLY A 37 -7.13 1.08 8.14
C GLY A 37 -6.78 -0.39 7.91
N PHE A 38 -7.37 -0.99 6.88
CA PHE A 38 -7.08 -2.37 6.48
C PHE A 38 -5.65 -2.54 5.95
N LEU A 39 -5.15 -1.56 5.19
CA LEU A 39 -3.79 -1.59 4.66
C LEU A 39 -2.75 -1.69 5.78
N LYS A 40 -2.93 -0.94 6.88
CA LYS A 40 -2.04 -1.00 8.05
C LYS A 40 -2.00 -2.36 8.75
N GLN A 41 -3.08 -3.13 8.66
CA GLN A 41 -3.20 -4.45 9.28
C GLN A 41 -2.86 -5.59 8.31
N SER A 42 -2.63 -5.27 7.03
CA SER A 42 -2.38 -6.26 5.99
C SER A 42 -0.99 -6.88 6.11
N HIS A 43 -0.93 -8.20 5.95
CA HIS A 43 0.34 -8.94 5.90
C HIS A 43 1.01 -8.78 4.53
N ALA A 44 0.21 -8.66 3.48
CA ALA A 44 0.64 -8.43 2.12
C ALA A 44 -0.35 -7.48 1.43
N VAL A 45 0.14 -6.64 0.54
CA VAL A 45 -0.65 -5.74 -0.31
C VAL A 45 -0.43 -6.15 -1.75
N ILE A 46 -1.51 -6.32 -2.52
CA ILE A 46 -1.41 -6.48 -3.98
C ILE A 46 -1.79 -5.13 -4.61
N PHE A 47 -0.81 -4.45 -5.19
CA PHE A 47 -1.02 -3.18 -5.87
C PHE A 47 -1.12 -3.44 -7.37
N VAL A 48 -2.34 -3.34 -7.91
CA VAL A 48 -2.62 -3.64 -9.31
C VAL A 48 -2.36 -2.40 -10.17
N LEU A 49 -1.42 -2.52 -11.09
CA LEU A 49 -1.06 -1.48 -12.06
C LEU A 49 -1.60 -1.84 -13.44
N ASN A 50 -1.88 -0.84 -14.27
CA ASN A 50 -2.27 -1.05 -15.67
C ASN A 50 -1.06 -0.87 -16.60
N ALA A 51 -0.64 -1.94 -17.28
CA ALA A 51 0.51 -1.92 -18.20
C ALA A 51 0.41 -0.87 -19.33
N THR A 52 -0.81 -0.52 -19.77
CA THR A 52 -1.04 0.48 -20.82
C THR A 52 -0.95 1.92 -20.32
N ARG A 53 -1.09 2.14 -19.00
CA ARG A 53 -1.10 3.45 -18.34
C ARG A 53 -0.44 3.33 -16.97
N LEU A 54 0.87 3.12 -16.97
CA LEU A 54 1.62 2.85 -15.75
C LEU A 54 1.93 4.09 -14.93
N LEU A 55 1.79 3.96 -13.62
CA LEU A 55 2.18 4.95 -12.62
C LEU A 55 1.60 6.32 -12.98
N GLY A 56 0.28 6.44 -12.98
CA GLY A 56 -0.40 7.73 -13.01
C GLY A 56 -0.04 8.61 -11.79
N PRO A 57 -0.41 9.90 -11.79
CA PRO A 57 -0.09 10.79 -10.67
C PRO A 57 -0.57 10.27 -9.31
N GLU A 58 -1.82 9.82 -9.24
CA GLU A 58 -2.42 9.29 -8.01
C GLU A 58 -1.75 7.99 -7.54
N GLU A 59 -1.38 7.10 -8.47
CA GLU A 59 -0.66 5.86 -8.15
C GLU A 59 0.73 6.16 -7.57
N ARG A 60 1.46 7.10 -8.16
CA ARG A 60 2.77 7.52 -7.65
C ARG A 60 2.65 8.14 -6.27
N GLU A 61 1.71 9.06 -6.09
CA GLU A 61 1.47 9.71 -4.80
C GLU A 61 1.12 8.68 -3.73
N PHE A 62 0.30 7.68 -4.05
CA PHE A 62 -0.04 6.61 -3.12
C PHE A 62 1.16 5.73 -2.77
N ILE A 63 1.98 5.35 -3.76
CA ILE A 63 3.18 4.54 -3.52
C ILE A 63 4.16 5.29 -2.62
N GLU A 64 4.46 6.55 -2.91
CA GLU A 64 5.46 7.31 -2.15
C GLU A 64 4.96 7.73 -0.77
N HIS A 65 3.71 8.18 -0.64
CA HIS A 65 3.22 8.80 0.60
C HIS A 65 2.34 7.90 1.46
N THR A 66 1.74 6.84 0.91
CA THR A 66 0.81 5.98 1.64
C THR A 66 1.39 4.60 1.94
N LEU A 67 2.01 3.95 0.94
CA LEU A 67 2.71 2.69 1.18
C LEU A 67 3.98 2.90 2.02
N GLY A 68 4.54 4.10 1.97
CA GLY A 68 5.58 4.61 2.85
C GLY A 68 6.89 4.86 2.12
N GLU A 69 7.73 5.71 2.71
CA GLU A 69 9.10 5.94 2.27
C GLU A 69 9.98 4.81 2.82
N GLY A 70 10.31 3.80 2.01
CA GLY A 70 11.18 2.70 2.43
C GLY A 70 10.89 1.37 1.74
N ALA A 71 11.53 0.29 2.22
CA ALA A 71 11.46 -1.00 1.56
C ALA A 71 10.02 -1.56 1.55
N LEU A 72 9.43 -1.65 0.35
CA LEU A 72 8.07 -2.16 0.12
C LEU A 72 8.02 -3.69 0.15
N GLN A 73 8.59 -4.28 1.21
CA GLN A 73 8.86 -5.72 1.30
C GLN A 73 7.61 -6.60 1.32
N ASN A 74 6.45 -6.04 1.70
CA ASN A 74 5.16 -6.73 1.74
C ASN A 74 4.20 -6.29 0.61
N VAL A 75 4.67 -5.51 -0.37
CA VAL A 75 3.84 -5.04 -1.49
C VAL A 75 4.20 -5.79 -2.76
N PHE A 76 3.21 -6.41 -3.37
CA PHE A 76 3.29 -7.10 -4.65
C PHE A 76 2.65 -6.23 -5.73
N PHE A 77 3.45 -5.79 -6.69
CA PHE A 77 2.99 -5.04 -7.84
C PHE A 77 2.54 -6.01 -8.94
N ALA A 78 1.24 -6.03 -9.22
CA ALA A 78 0.67 -6.80 -10.32
C ALA A 78 0.44 -5.88 -11.52
N VAL A 79 1.41 -5.84 -12.44
CA VAL A 79 1.34 -5.08 -13.69
C VAL A 79 0.45 -5.84 -14.67
N ASN A 80 -0.84 -5.52 -14.64
CA ASN A 80 -1.88 -6.24 -15.36
C ASN A 80 -2.11 -5.68 -16.77
N ARG A 81 -2.85 -6.42 -17.60
CA ARG A 81 -3.19 -6.10 -19.00
C ARG A 81 -1.99 -6.12 -19.94
N VAL A 82 -1.00 -6.97 -19.66
CA VAL A 82 0.19 -7.11 -20.52
C VAL A 82 -0.15 -7.60 -21.93
N ASN A 83 -1.28 -8.30 -22.09
CA ASN A 83 -1.82 -8.71 -23.39
C ASN A 83 -2.30 -7.54 -24.26
N GLN A 84 -2.40 -6.33 -23.72
CA GLN A 84 -2.74 -5.11 -24.48
C GLN A 84 -1.50 -4.30 -24.89
N VAL A 85 -0.32 -4.78 -24.54
CA VAL A 85 0.96 -4.16 -24.88
C VAL A 85 1.66 -5.03 -25.92
N ASN A 86 2.28 -4.40 -26.91
CA ASN A 86 3.08 -5.14 -27.88
C ASN A 86 4.32 -5.75 -27.20
N GLU A 87 4.70 -6.94 -27.62
CA GLU A 87 5.85 -7.65 -27.05
C GLU A 87 7.16 -6.86 -27.19
N SER A 88 7.32 -6.11 -28.27
CA SER A 88 8.46 -5.20 -28.50
C SER A 88 8.59 -4.11 -27.43
N ASP A 89 7.46 -3.68 -26.84
CA ASP A 89 7.41 -2.55 -25.93
C ASP A 89 7.54 -3.01 -24.46
N LEU A 90 7.29 -4.29 -24.17
CA LEU A 90 7.37 -4.86 -22.82
C LEU A 90 8.75 -4.70 -22.19
N GLY A 91 9.83 -4.83 -22.99
CA GLY A 91 11.19 -4.64 -22.50
C GLY A 91 11.43 -3.20 -22.02
N ALA A 92 10.98 -2.22 -22.80
CA ALA A 92 11.09 -0.80 -22.43
C ALA A 92 10.25 -0.47 -21.19
N ILE A 93 9.04 -1.04 -21.10
CA ILE A 93 8.17 -0.88 -19.93
C ILE A 93 8.80 -1.45 -18.67
N ARG A 94 9.38 -2.65 -18.74
CA ARG A 94 10.09 -3.28 -17.60
C ARG A 94 11.23 -2.40 -17.11
N GLY A 95 12.09 -1.94 -18.03
CA GLY A 95 13.21 -1.06 -17.68
C GLY A 95 12.74 0.27 -17.08
N TRP A 96 11.69 0.86 -17.65
CA TRP A 96 11.10 2.10 -17.13
C TRP A 96 10.51 1.91 -15.72
N LEU A 97 9.74 0.85 -15.50
CA LEU A 97 9.15 0.57 -14.19
C LEU A 97 10.22 0.29 -13.13
N GLN A 98 11.28 -0.44 -13.49
CA GLN A 98 12.43 -0.66 -12.63
C GLN A 98 13.14 0.66 -12.27
N SER A 99 13.29 1.58 -13.21
CA SER A 99 13.87 2.90 -12.93
C SER A 99 13.03 3.77 -11.98
N ARG A 100 11.73 3.46 -11.86
CA ARG A 100 10.76 4.21 -11.04
C ARG A 100 10.49 3.60 -9.68
N LEU A 101 10.56 2.27 -9.55
CA LEU A 101 10.30 1.58 -8.30
C LEU A 101 11.55 0.96 -7.68
N GLY A 102 12.67 0.92 -8.40
CA GLY A 102 13.88 0.23 -7.96
C GLY A 102 14.42 0.73 -6.62
N HIS A 103 14.27 2.02 -6.32
CA HIS A 103 14.70 2.59 -5.04
C HIS A 103 13.94 2.03 -3.83
N HIS A 104 12.75 1.46 -4.03
CA HIS A 104 11.97 0.78 -2.98
C HIS A 104 12.43 -0.66 -2.72
N PHE A 105 13.34 -1.20 -3.55
CA PHE A 105 13.82 -2.57 -3.47
C PHE A 105 15.34 -2.57 -3.33
N VAL A 106 15.79 -2.14 -2.15
CA VAL A 106 17.20 -2.08 -1.79
C VAL A 106 17.54 -3.11 -0.72
N SER A 107 18.75 -3.64 -0.77
CA SER A 107 19.33 -4.49 0.26
C SER A 107 19.70 -3.69 1.51
N ASP A 108 20.09 -4.37 2.60
CA ASP A 108 20.57 -3.73 3.83
C ASP A 108 21.78 -2.80 3.62
N ARG A 109 22.46 -2.94 2.48
CA ARG A 109 23.60 -2.09 2.09
C ARG A 109 23.19 -0.83 1.31
N GLY A 110 21.90 -0.69 1.00
CA GLY A 110 21.36 0.43 0.22
C GLY A 110 21.43 0.24 -1.30
N ASP A 111 22.04 -0.85 -1.79
CA ASP A 111 22.09 -1.16 -3.22
C ASP A 111 20.79 -1.82 -3.69
N PHE A 112 20.40 -1.56 -4.95
CA PHE A 112 19.27 -2.23 -5.59
C PHE A 112 19.39 -3.75 -5.50
N ASP A 113 18.32 -4.41 -5.05
CA ASP A 113 18.21 -5.86 -4.93
C ASP A 113 17.33 -6.41 -6.07
N PRO A 114 17.92 -7.00 -7.12
CA PRO A 114 17.18 -7.55 -8.24
C PRO A 114 16.30 -8.74 -7.86
N ALA A 115 16.71 -9.53 -6.87
CA ALA A 115 15.96 -10.72 -6.44
C ALA A 115 14.70 -10.29 -5.70
N LEU A 116 14.81 -9.30 -4.80
CA LEU A 116 13.66 -8.71 -4.15
C LEU A 116 12.70 -8.06 -5.16
N TYR A 117 13.22 -7.27 -6.10
CA TYR A 117 12.40 -6.67 -7.17
C TYR A 117 11.63 -7.74 -7.96
N ALA A 118 12.32 -8.79 -8.43
CA ALA A 118 11.71 -9.86 -9.21
C ALA A 118 10.64 -10.64 -8.42
N SER A 119 10.81 -10.76 -7.10
CA SER A 119 9.82 -11.39 -6.21
C SER A 119 8.60 -10.50 -5.92
N ARG A 120 8.67 -9.20 -6.21
CA ARG A 120 7.60 -8.23 -5.89
C ARG A 120 6.90 -7.65 -7.11
N VAL A 121 7.54 -7.61 -8.26
CA VAL A 121 6.97 -7.03 -9.50
C VAL A 121 6.64 -8.12 -10.51
N HIS A 122 5.34 -8.34 -10.71
CA HIS A 122 4.80 -9.40 -11.55
C HIS A 122 4.03 -8.81 -12.73
N PHE A 123 4.37 -9.24 -13.94
CA PHE A 123 3.69 -8.85 -15.17
C PHE A 123 2.64 -9.90 -15.50
N VAL A 124 1.36 -9.52 -15.51
CA VAL A 124 0.25 -10.47 -15.53
C VAL A 124 -0.80 -10.16 -16.60
N ASN A 125 -1.40 -11.21 -17.15
CA ASN A 125 -2.59 -11.18 -17.99
C ASN A 125 -3.75 -11.84 -17.24
N ALA A 126 -4.38 -11.09 -16.32
CA ALA A 126 -5.49 -11.62 -15.52
C ALA A 126 -6.68 -12.10 -16.38
N LYS A 127 -6.89 -11.49 -17.56
CA LYS A 127 -7.90 -11.94 -18.51
C LYS A 127 -7.56 -13.33 -19.06
N GLY A 128 -6.32 -13.53 -19.52
CA GLY A 128 -5.86 -14.83 -20.02
C GLY A 128 -5.94 -15.91 -18.94
N ALA A 129 -5.59 -15.60 -17.69
CA ALA A 129 -5.73 -16.52 -16.57
C ALA A 129 -7.20 -16.95 -16.34
N SER A 130 -8.14 -16.00 -16.44
CA SER A 130 -9.58 -16.27 -16.30
C SER A 130 -10.13 -17.10 -17.46
N ASP A 131 -9.73 -16.78 -18.69
CA ASP A 131 -10.11 -17.52 -19.89
C ASP A 131 -9.55 -18.96 -19.83
N ALA A 132 -8.31 -19.14 -19.36
CA ALA A 132 -7.66 -20.42 -19.12
C ALA A 132 -8.40 -21.25 -18.06
N ALA A 133 -8.82 -20.64 -16.96
CA ALA A 133 -9.59 -21.33 -15.92
C ALA A 133 -10.94 -21.87 -16.44
N SER A 134 -11.54 -21.19 -17.42
CA SER A 134 -12.80 -21.61 -18.04
C SER A 134 -12.63 -22.72 -19.07
N THR A 135 -11.45 -22.80 -19.71
CA THR A 135 -11.13 -23.74 -20.80
C THR A 135 -10.33 -24.96 -20.32
N GLY A 136 -9.73 -24.89 -19.13
CA GLY A 136 -8.82 -25.91 -18.61
C GLY A 136 -7.43 -25.89 -19.27
N ASP A 137 -7.07 -24.80 -19.94
CA ASP A 137 -5.80 -24.64 -20.64
C ASP A 137 -4.69 -24.21 -19.67
N GLU A 138 -3.91 -25.19 -19.21
CA GLU A 138 -2.85 -24.96 -18.22
C GLU A 138 -1.66 -24.16 -18.77
N ASP A 139 -1.37 -24.28 -20.07
CA ASP A 139 -0.28 -23.55 -20.72
C ASP A 139 -0.63 -22.06 -20.80
N LEU A 140 -1.88 -21.75 -21.17
CA LEU A 140 -2.39 -20.38 -21.17
C LEU A 140 -2.42 -19.81 -19.74
N ARG A 141 -2.72 -20.65 -18.73
CA ARG A 141 -2.72 -20.26 -17.32
C ARG A 141 -1.32 -19.87 -16.86
N GLU A 142 -0.30 -20.70 -17.11
CA GLU A 142 1.08 -20.38 -16.73
C GLU A 142 1.64 -19.19 -17.51
N ALA A 143 1.36 -19.08 -18.82
CA ALA A 143 1.78 -17.96 -19.65
C ALA A 143 1.17 -16.61 -19.20
N SER A 144 0.06 -16.64 -18.45
CA SER A 144 -0.57 -15.43 -17.93
C SER A 144 0.24 -14.71 -16.84
N GLY A 145 1.23 -15.39 -16.22
CA GLY A 145 2.02 -14.85 -15.11
C GLY A 145 1.28 -14.77 -13.76
N VAL A 146 -0.03 -15.01 -13.71
CA VAL A 146 -0.80 -15.06 -12.45
C VAL A 146 -0.32 -16.20 -11.53
N PRO A 147 -0.07 -17.42 -12.02
CA PRO A 147 0.41 -18.50 -11.16
C PRO A 147 1.77 -18.22 -10.51
N ALA A 148 2.64 -17.46 -11.17
CA ALA A 148 3.92 -17.04 -10.62
C ALA A 148 3.73 -16.07 -9.44
N LEU A 149 2.83 -15.09 -9.58
CA LEU A 149 2.44 -14.19 -8.49
C LEU A 149 1.81 -14.97 -7.32
N GLU A 150 0.92 -15.92 -7.59
CA GLU A 150 0.26 -16.74 -6.57
C GLU A 150 1.26 -17.59 -5.78
N ARG A 151 2.19 -18.27 -6.46
CA ARG A 151 3.23 -19.09 -5.82
C ARG A 151 4.12 -18.24 -4.92
N GLU A 152 4.51 -17.06 -5.38
CA GLU A 152 5.34 -16.15 -4.59
C GLU A 152 4.57 -15.59 -3.37
N LEU A 153 3.29 -15.23 -3.54
CA LEU A 153 2.44 -14.79 -2.44
C LEU A 153 2.23 -15.91 -1.41
N GLN A 154 1.98 -17.15 -1.87
CA GLN A 154 1.88 -18.32 -1.00
C GLN A 154 3.18 -18.56 -0.23
N SER A 155 4.32 -18.54 -0.91
CA SER A 155 5.64 -18.67 -0.29
C SER A 155 5.88 -17.57 0.75
N PHE A 156 5.59 -16.32 0.42
CA PHE A 156 5.73 -15.19 1.34
C PHE A 156 4.86 -15.35 2.60
N LEU A 157 3.61 -15.78 2.44
CA LEU A 157 2.68 -15.97 3.55
C LEU A 157 2.99 -17.23 4.38
N ALA A 158 3.52 -18.30 3.76
CA ALA A 158 3.79 -19.59 4.40
C ALA A 158 5.16 -19.66 5.11
N THR A 159 6.21 -19.09 4.51
CA THR A 159 7.61 -19.31 4.93
C THR A 159 8.08 -18.39 6.07
N GLY A 160 7.17 -17.65 6.71
CA GLY A 160 7.51 -16.74 7.82
C GLY A 160 7.49 -15.25 7.47
N GLY A 161 7.15 -14.87 6.23
CA GLY A 161 6.80 -13.48 5.90
C GLY A 161 5.58 -13.00 6.69
N ARG A 162 4.69 -13.89 7.16
CA ARG A 162 3.69 -13.59 8.19
C ARG A 162 4.33 -13.07 9.49
N ALA A 163 5.37 -13.72 10.01
CA ALA A 163 6.01 -13.26 11.24
C ALA A 163 6.76 -11.93 11.01
N ALA A 164 7.59 -11.83 9.96
CA ALA A 164 8.31 -10.60 9.66
C ALA A 164 7.39 -9.42 9.28
N ALA A 165 6.27 -9.65 8.57
CA ALA A 165 5.29 -8.61 8.24
C ALA A 165 4.34 -8.29 9.40
N SER A 166 3.91 -9.28 10.21
CA SER A 166 3.16 -9.03 11.46
C SER A 166 4.01 -8.28 12.47
N PHE A 167 5.29 -8.60 12.61
CA PHE A 167 6.21 -7.84 13.46
C PHE A 167 6.57 -6.51 12.83
N GLY A 168 6.80 -6.42 11.52
CA GLY A 168 7.13 -5.17 10.84
C GLY A 168 6.02 -4.13 10.90
N SER A 169 4.75 -4.52 10.72
CA SER A 169 3.61 -3.60 10.90
C SER A 169 3.42 -3.20 12.36
N THR A 170 3.62 -4.13 13.30
CA THR A 170 3.56 -3.85 14.75
C THR A 170 4.71 -2.95 15.21
N ILE A 171 5.92 -3.15 14.69
CA ILE A 171 7.10 -2.33 14.94
C ILE A 171 6.90 -0.94 14.37
N ARG A 172 6.43 -0.81 13.11
CA ARG A 172 6.09 0.50 12.54
C ARG A 172 5.01 1.23 13.33
N LEU A 173 4.00 0.51 13.82
CA LEU A 173 2.99 1.09 14.71
C LEU A 173 3.61 1.56 16.02
N ALA A 174 4.49 0.76 16.62
CA ALA A 174 5.22 1.12 17.83
C ALA A 174 6.14 2.32 17.63
N GLU A 175 6.83 2.42 16.49
CA GLU A 175 7.67 3.56 16.10
C GLU A 175 6.84 4.83 15.94
N GLN A 176 5.71 4.78 15.23
CA GLN A 176 4.80 5.91 15.10
C GLN A 176 4.24 6.37 16.45
N MET A 177 3.88 5.42 17.33
CA MET A 177 3.43 5.74 18.68
C MET A 177 4.55 6.35 19.53
N ALA A 178 5.77 5.84 19.40
CA ALA A 178 6.94 6.37 20.09
C ALA A 178 7.26 7.79 19.63
N GLU A 179 7.28 8.06 18.32
CA GLU A 179 7.47 9.40 17.77
C GLU A 179 6.37 10.37 18.22
N ALA A 180 5.11 9.95 18.16
CA ALA A 180 4.00 10.76 18.65
C ALA A 180 4.14 11.07 20.14
N ALA A 181 4.54 10.09 20.96
CA ALA A 181 4.78 10.28 22.39
C ALA A 181 5.97 11.22 22.65
N VAL A 182 7.09 11.04 21.95
CA VAL A 182 8.28 11.90 22.05
C VAL A 182 7.94 13.34 21.64
N SER A 183 7.22 13.52 20.54
CA SER A 183 6.77 14.84 20.08
C SER A 183 5.83 15.49 21.11
N ARG A 184 4.92 14.72 21.70
CA ARG A 184 4.02 15.21 22.74
C ARG A 184 4.77 15.65 23.99
N ILE A 185 5.72 14.83 24.46
CA ILE A 185 6.58 15.15 25.61
C ILE A 185 7.42 16.40 25.31
N ALA A 186 8.00 16.51 24.11
CA ALA A 186 8.78 17.69 23.72
C ALA A 186 7.91 18.96 23.72
N THR A 187 6.68 18.86 23.23
CA THR A 187 5.72 19.97 23.22
C THR A 187 5.27 20.36 24.63
N GLU A 188 4.94 19.37 25.48
CA GLU A 188 4.57 19.59 26.88
C GLU A 188 5.73 20.18 27.69
N LYS A 189 6.96 19.70 27.48
CA LYS A 189 8.16 20.26 28.13
C LYS A 189 8.43 21.69 27.69
N ALA A 190 8.35 21.97 26.39
CA ALA A 190 8.50 23.33 25.87
C ALA A 190 7.41 24.28 26.39
N ALA A 191 6.20 23.78 26.62
CA ALA A 191 5.14 24.54 27.29
C ALA A 191 5.45 24.79 28.76
N LEU A 192 5.95 23.79 29.50
CA LEU A 192 6.32 23.94 30.92
C LEU A 192 7.51 24.88 31.16
N ASP A 193 8.46 24.93 30.22
CA ASP A 193 9.61 25.84 30.27
C ASP A 193 9.24 27.28 29.86
N GLN A 194 8.01 27.53 29.40
CA GLN A 194 7.54 28.87 29.07
C GLN A 194 6.85 29.56 30.25
N PRO A 195 7.03 30.88 30.41
CA PRO A 195 6.27 31.66 31.38
C PRO A 195 4.76 31.51 31.15
N LEU A 196 3.99 31.33 32.22
CA LEU A 196 2.54 31.10 32.19
C LEU A 196 1.76 32.12 31.33
N GLN A 197 2.27 33.35 31.25
CA GLN A 197 1.70 34.45 30.47
C GLN A 197 1.75 34.21 28.95
N ASP A 198 2.83 33.59 28.44
CA ASP A 198 2.99 33.31 27.00
C ASP A 198 2.07 32.16 26.55
N LEU A 199 1.88 31.17 27.43
CA LEU A 199 0.92 30.07 27.23
C LEU A 199 -0.52 30.58 27.18
N GLN A 200 -0.89 31.48 28.09
CA GLN A 200 -2.22 32.11 28.12
C GLN A 200 -2.49 32.93 26.85
N ALA A 201 -1.51 33.70 26.37
CA ALA A 201 -1.64 34.47 25.14
C ALA A 201 -1.87 33.59 23.90
N ARG A 202 -1.19 32.43 23.81
CA ARG A 202 -1.39 31.46 22.72
C ARG A 202 -2.73 30.75 22.80
N PHE A 203 -3.19 30.38 24.00
CA PHE A 203 -4.52 29.81 24.19
C PHE A 203 -5.61 30.77 23.71
N ALA A 204 -5.55 32.05 24.13
CA ALA A 204 -6.50 33.07 23.70
C ALA A 204 -6.48 33.29 22.17
N GLY A 205 -5.30 33.28 21.54
CA GLY A 205 -5.15 33.40 20.09
C GLY A 205 -5.70 32.18 19.33
N THR A 206 -5.58 30.99 19.89
CA THR A 206 -6.06 29.74 19.29
C THR A 206 -7.57 29.60 19.43
N GLU A 207 -8.13 30.03 20.56
CA GLU A 207 -9.57 30.07 20.82
C GLU A 207 -10.29 31.04 19.86
N ALA A 208 -9.74 32.24 19.64
CA ALA A 208 -10.26 33.18 18.64
C ALA A 208 -10.23 32.61 17.21
N ARG A 209 -9.19 31.84 16.88
CA ARG A 209 -9.07 31.18 15.57
C ARG A 209 -10.06 30.02 15.42
N LEU A 210 -10.33 29.28 16.50
CA LEU A 210 -11.30 28.18 16.51
C LEU A 210 -12.74 28.70 16.42
N GLN A 211 -13.05 29.81 17.09
CA GLN A 211 -14.33 30.51 16.97
C GLN A 211 -14.57 31.06 15.56
N SER A 212 -13.57 31.67 14.92
CA SER A 212 -13.72 32.16 13.53
C SER A 212 -13.89 31.03 12.51
N LEU A 213 -13.28 29.85 12.74
CA LEU A 213 -13.50 28.66 11.93
C LEU A 213 -14.89 28.03 12.16
N GLN A 214 -15.40 28.07 13.40
CA GLN A 214 -16.77 27.64 13.70
C GLN A 214 -17.82 28.59 13.12
N ALA A 215 -17.59 29.90 13.15
CA ALA A 215 -18.46 30.90 12.53
C ALA A 215 -18.54 30.71 11.00
N ARG A 216 -17.41 30.48 10.33
CA ARG A 216 -17.36 30.15 8.89
C ARG A 216 -18.06 28.84 8.50
N ARG A 217 -18.31 27.94 9.47
CA ARG A 217 -19.02 26.68 9.25
C ARG A 217 -20.54 26.82 9.37
N VAL A 218 -21.04 27.94 9.90
CA VAL A 218 -22.48 28.23 10.04
C VAL A 218 -23.03 29.05 8.86
N ASP A 219 -22.15 29.67 8.06
CA ASP A 219 -22.50 30.46 6.88
C ASP A 219 -22.49 29.68 5.54
N ILE A 220 -22.48 28.34 5.57
CA ILE A 220 -22.62 27.43 4.42
C ILE A 220 -23.76 26.45 4.70
#